data_AF-A0A969S4C5-F1
#
_entry.id   AF-A0A969S4C5-F1
#
_cell.length_a   1.000
_cell.length_b   1.000
_cell.length_c   1.000
_cell.angle_alpha   90.00
_cell.angle_beta   90.00
_cell.angle_gamma   90.00
#
_symmetry.space_group_name_H-M   'P 1'
#
loop_
_entity.id
_entity.type
_entity.pdbx_description
1 polymer ?
#
loop_
_entity_poly.entity_id
_entity_poly.type
_entity_poly.pdbx_seq_one_letter_code
_entity_poly.pdbx_strand_id
1 'polypeptide(L)'
;MLTLTYEYKLKPTPEQVEALENSLDVCRRVWNYALRERKDWIASRKCSVNACSMRGEYIMAADSPYPGFVHQCKSLTQAKQANP
;
A
#
# COMPACT_ATOMS: atom_id res chain seq x y z
N MET A 1 3.22 -4.10 15.97
CA MET A 1 3.62 -2.93 15.17
C MET A 1 4.95 -2.47 15.73
N LEU A 2 6.03 -2.49 14.94
CA LEU A 2 7.35 -2.05 15.40
C LEU A 2 7.42 -0.52 15.24
N THR A 3 7.63 0.18 16.35
CA THR A 3 7.88 1.63 16.33
C THR A 3 9.38 1.84 16.37
N LEU A 4 9.95 2.37 15.28
CA LEU A 4 11.37 2.70 15.20
C LEU A 4 11.56 4.17 15.52
N THR A 5 12.30 4.46 16.59
CA THR A 5 12.70 5.81 16.97
C THR A 5 14.18 5.98 16.68
N TYR A 6 14.52 6.96 15.84
CA TYR A 6 15.89 7.27 15.46
C TYR A 6 16.36 8.57 16.11
N GLU A 7 17.61 8.59 16.53
CA GLU A 7 18.27 9.79 17.05
C GLU A 7 19.05 10.47 15.92
N TYR A 8 18.49 11.56 15.40
CA TYR A 8 19.13 12.38 14.37
C TYR A 8 19.63 13.70 14.94
N LYS A 9 20.68 14.26 14.31
CA LYS A 9 21.14 15.61 14.62
C LYS A 9 20.07 16.62 14.19
N LEU A 10 20.01 17.77 14.88
CA LEU A 10 19.12 18.88 14.50
C LEU A 10 19.31 19.32 13.04
N LYS A 11 20.57 19.31 12.57
CA LYS A 11 20.92 19.37 11.16
C LYS A 11 21.48 18.00 10.76
N PRO A 12 20.73 17.18 10.02
CA PRO A 12 21.18 15.85 9.63
C PRO A 12 22.46 15.92 8.79
N THR A 13 23.33 14.93 8.93
CA THR A 13 24.44 14.73 7.98
C THR A 13 23.90 14.23 6.65
N PRO A 14 24.66 14.34 5.54
CA PRO A 14 24.23 13.80 4.24
C PRO A 14 23.79 12.33 4.30
N GLU A 15 24.54 11.49 5.01
CA GLU A 15 24.20 10.07 5.22
C GLU A 15 22.87 9.88 5.98
N GLN A 16 22.60 10.74 6.97
CA GLN A 16 21.34 10.72 7.71
C GLN A 16 20.15 11.16 6.84
N VAL A 17 20.35 12.13 5.95
CA VAL A 17 19.34 12.54 4.97
C VAL A 17 19.00 11.39 4.05
N GLU A 18 20.00 10.71 3.49
CA GLU A 18 19.79 9.56 2.59
C GLU A 18 19.01 8.44 3.28
N ALA A 19 19.36 8.10 4.52
CA ALA A 19 18.65 7.09 5.30
C ALA A 19 17.18 7.48 5.59
N LEU A 20 16.93 8.76 5.89
CA LEU A 20 15.59 9.29 6.11
C LEU A 20 14.74 9.24 4.84
N GLU A 21 15.27 9.73 3.73
CA GLU A 21 14.58 9.75 2.44
C GLU A 21 14.23 8.34 1.98
N ASN A 22 15.18 7.40 2.08
CA ASN A 22 14.94 6.00 1.77
C ASN A 22 13.83 5.41 2.66
N SER A 23 13.87 5.65 3.97
CA SER A 23 12.86 5.16 4.90
C SER A 23 11.46 5.71 4.58
N LEU A 24 11.36 7.01 4.31
CA LEU A 24 10.11 7.66 3.94
C LEU A 24 9.58 7.16 2.60
N ASP A 25 10.46 6.92 1.63
CA ASP A 25 10.06 6.43 0.32
C ASP A 25 9.53 5.00 0.38
N VAL A 26 10.19 4.11 1.14
CA VAL A 26 9.70 2.76 1.41
C VAL A 26 8.33 2.81 2.10
N CYS A 27 8.17 3.64 3.14
CA CYS A 27 6.89 3.81 3.82
C CYS A 27 5.77 4.28 2.86
N ARG A 28 6.07 5.27 2.02
CA ARG A 28 5.14 5.81 1.02
C ARG A 28 4.72 4.75 0.01
N ARG A 29 5.66 3.97 -0.53
CA ARG A 29 5.39 2.90 -1.51
C ARG A 29 4.54 1.79 -0.91
N VAL A 30 4.92 1.30 0.28
CA VAL A 30 4.17 0.29 1.02
C VAL A 30 2.74 0.76 1.30
N TRP A 31 2.59 2.00 1.74
CA TRP A 31 1.27 2.59 1.98
C TRP A 31 0.42 2.65 0.71
N ASN A 32 1.00 3.13 -0.39
CA ASN A 32 0.30 3.25 -1.66
C ASN A 32 -0.11 1.88 -2.23
N TYR A 33 0.76 0.87 -2.11
CA TYR A 33 0.44 -0.51 -2.47
C TYR A 33 -0.78 -1.02 -1.69
N ALA A 34 -0.73 -0.95 -0.36
CA ALA A 34 -1.83 -1.41 0.49
C ALA A 34 -3.12 -0.59 0.27
N LEU A 35 -3.00 0.70 0.02
CA LEU A 35 -4.15 1.55 -0.30
C LEU A 35 -4.78 1.15 -1.65
N ARG A 36 -3.95 0.82 -2.64
CA ARG A 36 -4.40 0.41 -3.96
C ARG A 36 -5.20 -0.89 -3.90
N GLU A 37 -4.69 -1.91 -3.21
CA GLU A 37 -5.40 -3.19 -3.02
C GLU A 37 -6.81 -2.98 -2.43
N ARG A 38 -6.94 -2.12 -1.41
CA ARG A 38 -8.25 -1.81 -0.80
C ARG A 38 -9.17 -1.11 -1.79
N LYS A 39 -8.67 -0.13 -2.55
CA LYS A 39 -9.46 0.57 -3.57
C LYS A 39 -9.95 -0.38 -4.65
N ASP A 40 -9.09 -1.27 -5.11
CA ASP A 40 -9.40 -2.26 -6.14
C ASP A 40 -10.43 -3.29 -5.64
N TRP A 41 -10.31 -3.75 -4.39
CA TRP A 41 -11.30 -4.64 -3.77
C TRP A 41 -12.68 -3.97 -3.62
N ILE A 42 -12.72 -2.69 -3.25
CA ILE A 42 -13.97 -1.93 -3.15
C ILE A 42 -14.56 -1.68 -4.53
N ALA A 43 -13.73 -1.32 -5.51
CA ALA A 43 -14.15 -1.07 -6.88
C ALA A 43 -14.78 -2.32 -7.51
N SER A 44 -14.23 -3.52 -7.26
CA SER A 44 -14.84 -4.78 -7.76
C SER A 44 -16.21 -5.10 -7.18
N ARG A 45 -16.55 -4.52 -6.04
CA ARG A 45 -17.83 -4.74 -5.35
C ARG A 45 -18.78 -3.56 -5.49
N LYS A 46 -18.34 -2.50 -6.16
CA LYS A 46 -19.14 -1.32 -6.43
C LYS A 46 -19.68 -1.40 -7.86
N CYS A 47 -20.97 -1.65 -7.99
CA CYS A 47 -21.68 -1.56 -9.27
C CYS A 47 -22.94 -0.69 -9.09
N SER A 48 -23.28 0.07 -10.12
CA SER A 48 -24.52 0.85 -10.13
C SER A 48 -25.72 -0.11 -10.23
N VAL A 49 -26.69 0.02 -9.34
CA VAL A 49 -27.86 -0.89 -9.30
C VAL A 49 -28.74 -0.76 -10.55
N ASN A 50 -28.73 0.40 -11.19
CA ASN A 50 -29.62 0.76 -12.30
C ASN A 50 -28.90 0.90 -13.66
N ALA A 51 -27.60 0.65 -13.74
CA ALA A 51 -26.84 0.79 -14.98
C ALA A 51 -25.53 0.00 -14.93
N CYS A 52 -25.08 -0.49 -16.09
CA CYS A 52 -23.75 -1.09 -16.24
C CYS A 52 -22.80 -0.10 -16.93
N SER A 53 -21.51 -0.13 -16.58
CA SER A 53 -20.47 0.63 -17.27
C SER A 53 -20.29 0.13 -18.72
N MET A 54 -20.37 1.06 -19.68
CA MET A 54 -20.08 0.76 -21.10
C MET A 54 -18.58 0.63 -21.38
N ARG A 55 -17.71 1.09 -20.46
CA ARG A 55 -16.24 0.97 -20.60
C ARG A 55 -15.72 -0.36 -20.04
N GLY A 56 -16.43 -0.92 -19.06
CA GLY A 56 -16.02 -2.11 -18.30
C GLY A 56 -16.18 -1.93 -16.80
N GLU A 57 -16.23 -3.08 -16.10
CA GLU A 57 -16.30 -3.18 -14.65
C GLU A 57 -15.00 -3.77 -14.10
N TYR A 58 -14.70 -3.49 -12.84
CA TYR A 58 -13.51 -4.04 -12.19
C TYR A 58 -13.82 -5.46 -11.68
N ILE A 59 -13.17 -6.48 -12.22
CA ILE A 59 -13.47 -7.88 -11.89
C ILE A 59 -12.35 -8.46 -11.02
N MET A 60 -12.73 -8.99 -9.86
CA MET A 60 -11.87 -9.78 -8.97
C MET A 60 -12.60 -11.07 -8.57
N ALA A 61 -11.87 -12.07 -8.08
CA ALA A 61 -12.50 -13.30 -7.62
C ALA A 61 -13.48 -13.02 -6.46
N ALA A 62 -14.69 -13.58 -6.54
CA ALA A 62 -15.79 -13.29 -5.62
C ALA A 62 -15.45 -13.69 -4.17
N ASP A 63 -14.66 -14.75 -4.01
CA ASP A 63 -14.15 -15.30 -2.77
C ASP A 63 -12.94 -14.53 -2.20
N SER A 64 -12.40 -13.55 -2.93
CA SER A 64 -11.24 -12.78 -2.46
C SER A 64 -11.57 -12.04 -1.16
N PRO A 65 -10.84 -12.30 -0.06
CA PRO A 65 -11.10 -11.66 1.22
C PRO A 65 -10.79 -10.17 1.14
N TYR A 66 -11.41 -9.38 2.04
CA TYR A 66 -11.05 -7.97 2.18
C TYR A 66 -9.56 -7.84 2.53
N PRO A 67 -8.78 -7.02 1.80
CA PRO A 67 -7.37 -6.79 2.08
C PRO A 67 -7.20 -5.90 3.32
N GLY A 68 -7.54 -6.47 4.47
CA GLY A 68 -7.36 -5.85 5.77
C GLY A 68 -5.92 -5.97 6.27
N PHE A 69 -5.66 -5.35 7.43
CA PHE A 69 -4.33 -5.23 8.01
C PHE A 69 -3.55 -6.56 8.05
N VAL A 70 -4.18 -7.65 8.50
CA VAL A 70 -3.51 -8.96 8.65
C VAL A 70 -3.01 -9.52 7.32
N HIS A 71 -3.82 -9.43 6.26
CA HIS A 71 -3.44 -9.91 4.94
C HIS A 71 -2.34 -9.03 4.34
N GLN A 72 -2.49 -7.72 4.45
CA GLN A 72 -1.55 -6.77 3.89
C GLN A 72 -0.19 -6.85 4.55
N CYS A 73 -0.13 -6.94 5.89
CA CYS A 73 1.12 -7.10 6.63
C CYS A 73 1.92 -8.33 6.19
N LYS A 74 1.26 -9.46 5.87
CA LYS A 74 1.94 -10.67 5.37
C LYS A 74 2.51 -10.46 3.97
N SER A 75 1.81 -9.71 3.12
CA SER A 75 2.23 -9.44 1.74
C SER A 75 3.37 -8.41 1.63
N LEU A 76 3.64 -7.62 2.66
CA LEU A 76 4.61 -6.51 2.62
C LEU A 76 6.02 -6.94 2.21
N THR A 77 6.47 -8.11 2.67
CA THR A 77 7.80 -8.62 2.34
C THR A 77 7.94 -8.87 0.84
N GLN A 78 6.90 -9.42 0.21
CA GLN A 78 6.84 -9.65 -1.23
C GLN A 78 6.65 -8.33 -1.99
N ALA A 79 5.77 -7.46 -1.50
CA ALA A 79 5.49 -6.17 -2.12
C ALA A 79 6.72 -5.27 -2.18
N LYS A 80 7.58 -5.29 -1.15
CA LYS A 80 8.85 -4.56 -1.13
C LYS A 80 9.83 -5.05 -2.20
N GLN A 81 9.85 -6.34 -2.51
CA GLN A 81 10.71 -6.90 -3.57
C GLN A 81 10.19 -6.54 -4.96
N ALA A 82 8.87 -6.55 -5.15
CA ALA A 82 8.24 -6.30 -6.44
C ALA A 82 8.12 -4.81 -6.80
N ASN A 83 8.22 -3.91 -5.81
CA ASN A 83 8.10 -2.46 -5.99
C ASN A 83 9.36 -1.76 -5.43
N PRO A 84 10.53 -1.91 -6.09
CA PRO A 84 11.83 -1.42 -5.61
C PRO A 84 11.88 0.10 -5.56
#